data_AF-A0A250J1W9-F1
#
_entry.id   AF-A0A250J1W9-F1
#
_cell.length_a   1.000
_cell.length_b   1.000
_cell.length_c   1.000
_cell.angle_alpha   90.00
_cell.angle_beta   90.00
_cell.angle_gamma   90.00
#
_symmetry.space_group_name_H-M   'P 1'
#
loop_
_entity.id
_entity.type
_entity.pdbx_description
1 polymer ?
#
loop_
_entity_poly.entity_id
_entity_poly.type
_entity_poly.pdbx_seq_one_letter_code
_entity_poly.pdbx_strand_id
1 'polypeptide(L)'
;MLSTLGASRRQEASVSTRQHDDNSTSGQPSGRRAPSPVRPPAGGLRVIKGGGQRRQDEPLTSRDAVARVLMEAGVDLLLRRISPARAAEIEHKVDRVLDLFDRVDAAPLLMPVLQRHLDDLEALMRETRQVRSPVRRGG
;
A
#
# COMPACT_ATOMS: atom_id res chain seq x y z
N MET A 1 40.74 -2.75 -55.07
CA MET A 1 41.83 -3.47 -54.35
C MET A 1 41.30 -3.81 -52.96
N LEU A 2 40.92 -5.08 -52.74
CA LEU A 2 41.57 -6.05 -51.82
C LEU A 2 41.60 -5.56 -50.37
N SER A 3 40.76 -6.10 -49.47
CA SER A 3 41.05 -7.28 -48.58
C SER A 3 42.05 -6.89 -47.47
N THR A 4 41.97 -7.20 -46.18
CA THR A 4 41.28 -8.19 -45.33
C THR A 4 41.84 -8.00 -43.91
N LEU A 5 41.21 -8.65 -42.91
CA LEU A 5 41.67 -9.05 -41.55
C LEU A 5 40.83 -8.40 -40.45
N GLY A 6 40.08 -9.12 -39.60
CA GLY A 6 40.05 -10.55 -39.35
C GLY A 6 40.35 -10.83 -37.86
N ALA A 7 39.52 -11.71 -37.29
CA ALA A 7 39.62 -12.41 -36.00
C ALA A 7 39.10 -11.63 -34.76
N SER A 8 37.99 -12.01 -34.11
CA SER A 8 37.58 -13.29 -33.50
C SER A 8 37.95 -13.34 -32.02
N ARG A 9 36.95 -13.54 -31.14
CA ARG A 9 36.77 -14.78 -30.35
C ARG A 9 36.15 -14.56 -28.95
N ARG A 10 35.04 -15.29 -28.74
CA ARG A 10 34.48 -15.91 -27.51
C ARG A 10 33.89 -14.99 -26.43
N GLN A 11 32.59 -15.17 -26.10
CA GLN A 11 32.00 -16.16 -25.16
C GLN A 11 32.57 -15.94 -23.75
N GLU A 12 31.75 -15.76 -22.71
CA GLU A 12 31.01 -16.85 -22.09
C GLU A 12 29.65 -16.44 -21.53
N ALA A 13 28.69 -17.34 -21.74
CA ALA A 13 27.42 -17.40 -21.05
C ALA A 13 27.65 -17.94 -19.64
N SER A 14 27.07 -17.29 -18.65
CA SER A 14 26.93 -17.85 -17.30
C SER A 14 25.45 -18.15 -17.07
N VAL A 15 25.00 -19.26 -17.64
CA VAL A 15 23.76 -19.95 -17.25
C VAL A 15 24.08 -20.69 -15.96
N SER A 16 23.77 -20.06 -14.81
CA SER A 16 23.91 -20.70 -13.51
C SER A 16 22.81 -21.75 -13.33
N THR A 17 23.24 -23.00 -13.43
CA THR A 17 22.44 -24.22 -13.33
C THR A 17 22.56 -24.78 -11.91
N ARG A 18 21.40 -25.14 -11.33
CA ARG A 18 21.17 -26.10 -10.22
C ARG A 18 21.76 -25.78 -8.85
N GLN A 19 20.88 -25.75 -7.86
CA GLN A 19 20.95 -26.80 -6.82
C GLN A 19 19.58 -27.04 -6.20
N HIS A 20 19.17 -28.29 -6.32
CA HIS A 20 18.01 -28.92 -5.72
C HIS A 20 18.54 -29.53 -4.43
N ASP A 21 18.20 -28.97 -3.28
CA ASP A 21 18.55 -29.55 -1.99
C ASP A 21 17.44 -30.50 -1.58
N ASP A 22 17.68 -31.77 -1.88
CA ASP A 22 16.97 -32.92 -1.37
C ASP A 22 17.23 -33.01 0.14
N ASN A 23 16.31 -32.45 0.94
CA ASN A 23 16.35 -32.60 2.39
C ASN A 23 16.01 -34.04 2.76
N SER A 24 17.06 -34.84 2.86
CA SER A 24 17.03 -36.25 3.24
C SER A 24 16.43 -36.43 4.63
N THR A 25 15.31 -37.15 4.64
CA THR A 25 14.68 -37.73 5.82
C THR A 25 15.68 -38.64 6.54
N SER A 26 16.04 -38.30 7.78
CA SER A 26 16.76 -39.20 8.70
C SER A 26 16.41 -38.86 10.14
N GLY A 27 15.94 -39.86 10.89
CA GLY A 27 15.99 -39.86 12.36
C GLY A 27 14.65 -39.97 13.09
N GLN A 28 14.00 -41.13 13.02
CA GLN A 28 13.22 -41.61 14.17
C GLN A 28 14.19 -42.00 15.29
N PRO A 29 13.86 -41.65 16.55
CA PRO A 29 14.03 -42.62 17.62
C PRO A 29 12.70 -42.88 18.34
N SER A 30 12.34 -44.16 18.36
CA SER A 30 11.30 -44.75 19.18
C SER A 30 11.59 -44.50 20.67
N GLY A 31 10.67 -43.85 21.39
CA GLY A 31 10.89 -43.59 22.81
C GLY A 31 9.78 -42.86 23.55
N ARG A 32 8.74 -43.62 23.91
CA ARG A 32 7.87 -43.44 25.09
C ARG A 32 6.81 -42.32 25.12
N ARG A 33 5.61 -42.84 25.44
CA ARG A 33 4.53 -42.27 26.26
C ARG A 33 3.59 -41.33 25.51
N ALA A 34 2.42 -41.86 25.19
CA ALA A 34 1.23 -41.07 24.87
C ALA A 34 0.88 -40.15 26.05
N PRO A 35 0.83 -38.82 25.87
CA PRO A 35 -0.18 -38.02 26.51
C PRO A 35 -1.44 -38.05 25.64
N SER A 36 -2.57 -38.14 26.33
CA SER A 36 -3.96 -38.09 25.88
C SER A 36 -4.21 -37.23 24.62
N PRO A 37 -5.23 -37.54 23.79
CA PRO A 37 -5.63 -36.65 22.71
C PRO A 37 -6.04 -35.31 23.32
N VAL A 38 -5.14 -34.32 23.23
CA VAL A 38 -5.47 -32.94 23.51
C VAL A 38 -6.45 -32.56 22.42
N ARG A 39 -7.73 -32.57 22.78
CA ARG A 39 -8.83 -32.02 21.99
C ARG A 39 -8.34 -30.70 21.39
N PRO A 40 -8.32 -30.53 20.06
CA PRO A 40 -7.91 -29.26 19.49
C PRO A 40 -8.81 -28.18 20.12
N PRO A 41 -8.26 -27.09 20.67
CA PRO A 41 -9.09 -26.00 21.14
C PRO A 41 -9.99 -25.60 19.98
N ALA A 42 -11.29 -25.53 20.26
CA ALA A 42 -12.35 -25.18 19.32
C ALA A 42 -11.87 -24.06 18.40
N GLY A 43 -12.06 -24.27 17.09
CA GLY A 43 -11.53 -23.44 16.01
C GLY A 43 -11.65 -21.95 16.29
N GLY A 44 -10.60 -21.40 16.90
CA GLY A 44 -10.46 -19.98 17.12
C GLY A 44 -9.94 -19.37 15.83
N LEU A 45 -10.67 -18.38 15.30
CA LEU A 45 -10.15 -17.49 14.28
C LEU A 45 -8.84 -16.88 14.81
N ARG A 46 -7.73 -17.17 14.13
CA ARG A 46 -6.44 -16.59 14.46
C ARG A 46 -6.35 -15.25 13.76
N VAL A 47 -6.14 -14.18 14.52
CA VAL A 47 -5.87 -12.87 13.93
C VAL A 47 -4.50 -12.94 13.28
N ILE A 48 -4.49 -13.10 11.95
CA ILE A 48 -3.28 -12.88 11.16
C ILE A 48 -3.03 -11.37 11.24
N LYS A 49 -1.86 -10.98 11.75
CA LYS A 49 -1.40 -9.59 11.74
C LYS A 49 -1.11 -9.20 10.28
N GLY A 50 -2.16 -8.98 9.50
CA GLY A 50 -2.08 -8.64 8.09
C GLY A 50 -1.57 -7.22 7.92
N GLY A 51 -0.74 -7.00 6.91
CA GLY A 51 -0.11 -5.71 6.52
C GLY A 51 -1.08 -4.59 6.13
N GLY A 52 -2.34 -4.66 6.55
CA GLY A 52 -3.32 -3.58 6.48
C GLY A 52 -3.15 -2.58 7.61
N GLN A 53 -1.91 -2.24 8.00
CA GLN A 53 -1.70 -1.03 8.77
C GLN A 53 -2.22 0.11 7.90
N ARG A 54 -3.39 0.65 8.27
CA ARG A 54 -3.82 1.94 7.75
C ARG A 54 -2.68 2.90 8.05
N ARG A 55 -2.15 3.53 7.00
CA ARG A 55 -1.38 4.75 7.16
C ARG A 55 -2.37 5.80 7.66
N GLN A 56 -2.56 5.82 8.97
CA GLN A 56 -3.32 6.87 9.61
C GLN A 56 -2.48 8.12 9.41
N ASP A 57 -3.04 9.05 8.62
CA ASP A 57 -2.51 10.40 8.47
C ASP A 57 -1.16 10.46 7.73
N GLU A 58 -1.05 9.75 6.60
CA GLU A 58 0.01 10.08 5.62
C GLU A 58 -0.23 11.53 5.15
N PRO A 59 0.69 12.47 5.42
CA PRO A 59 0.49 13.86 5.07
C PRO A 59 0.40 14.01 3.55
N LEU A 60 -0.47 14.92 3.10
CA LEU A 60 -0.67 15.18 1.66
C LEU A 60 0.49 16.02 1.14
N THR A 61 1.63 15.39 0.86
CA THR A 61 2.85 16.07 0.40
C THR A 61 3.15 15.87 -1.08
N SER A 62 2.39 14.99 -1.75
CA SER A 62 2.64 14.60 -3.14
C SER A 62 1.35 14.40 -3.93
N ARG A 63 1.45 14.51 -5.25
CA ARG A 63 0.36 14.20 -6.19
C ARG A 63 -0.23 12.81 -5.96
N ASP A 64 0.62 11.81 -5.73
CA ASP A 64 0.17 10.43 -5.48
C ASP A 64 -0.63 10.33 -4.16
N ALA A 65 -0.18 11.01 -3.10
CA ALA A 65 -0.93 11.06 -1.84
C ALA A 65 -2.32 11.68 -2.04
N VAL A 66 -2.43 12.74 -2.85
CA VAL A 66 -3.71 13.37 -3.19
C VAL A 66 -4.57 12.46 -4.07
N ALA A 67 -4.00 11.73 -5.03
CA ALA A 67 -4.73 10.75 -5.83
C ALA A 67 -5.32 9.61 -4.97
N ARG A 68 -4.61 9.18 -3.93
CA ARG A 68 -5.12 8.21 -2.96
C ARG A 68 -6.32 8.72 -2.17
N VAL A 69 -6.46 10.03 -1.96
CA VAL A 69 -7.64 10.62 -1.32
C VAL A 69 -8.90 10.39 -2.16
N LEU A 70 -8.82 10.54 -3.48
CA LEU A 70 -9.96 10.22 -4.37
C LEU A 70 -10.34 8.74 -4.28
N MET A 71 -9.34 7.85 -4.26
CA MET A 71 -9.60 6.41 -4.10
C MET A 71 -10.26 6.09 -2.75
N GLU A 72 -9.78 6.69 -1.66
CA GLU A 72 -10.37 6.51 -0.32
C GLU A 72 -11.81 7.05 -0.27
N ALA A 73 -12.05 8.26 -0.79
CA ALA A 73 -13.36 8.87 -0.85
C ALA A 73 -14.34 8.07 -1.73
N GLY A 74 -13.89 7.56 -2.88
CA GLY A 74 -14.69 6.69 -3.75
C GLY A 74 -15.08 5.39 -3.05
N VAL A 75 -14.15 4.74 -2.33
CA VAL A 75 -14.45 3.57 -1.51
C VAL A 75 -15.46 3.91 -0.40
N ASP A 76 -15.30 5.05 0.27
CA ASP A 76 -16.21 5.45 1.34
C ASP A 76 -17.60 5.83 0.79
N LEU A 77 -17.70 6.36 -0.43
CA LEU A 77 -18.98 6.56 -1.12
C LEU A 77 -19.67 5.23 -1.44
N LEU A 78 -18.94 4.27 -2.01
CA LEU A 78 -19.46 2.93 -2.34
C LEU A 78 -19.94 2.18 -1.09
N LEU A 79 -19.22 2.35 0.03
CA LEU A 79 -19.59 1.80 1.32
C LEU A 79 -20.61 2.66 2.09
N ARG A 80 -21.14 3.72 1.44
CA ARG A 80 -22.16 4.63 1.98
C ARG A 80 -21.77 5.28 3.31
N ARG A 81 -20.47 5.50 3.52
CA ARG A 81 -19.91 6.19 4.70
C ARG A 81 -19.91 7.70 4.54
N ILE A 82 -19.97 8.18 3.31
CA ILE A 82 -20.10 9.59 2.97
C ILE A 82 -21.26 9.77 1.99
N SER A 83 -21.81 10.99 1.94
CA SER A 83 -22.84 11.35 0.97
C SER A 83 -22.24 11.62 -0.41
N PRO A 84 -23.03 11.51 -1.50
CA PRO A 84 -22.59 11.90 -2.85
C PRO A 84 -22.13 13.36 -2.92
N ALA A 85 -22.84 14.26 -2.23
CA ALA A 85 -22.45 15.67 -2.16
C ALA A 85 -21.07 15.86 -1.52
N ARG A 86 -20.76 15.07 -0.47
CA ARG A 86 -19.46 15.12 0.19
C ARG A 86 -18.34 14.54 -0.67
N ALA A 87 -18.63 13.48 -1.41
CA ALA A 87 -17.68 12.91 -2.38
C ALA A 87 -17.33 13.92 -3.48
N ALA A 88 -18.34 14.62 -4.02
CA ALA A 88 -18.14 15.67 -5.03
C ALA A 88 -17.33 16.86 -4.48
N GLU A 89 -17.54 17.24 -3.22
CA GLU A 89 -16.71 18.28 -2.58
C GLU A 89 -15.24 17.87 -2.50
N ILE A 90 -14.97 16.62 -2.13
CA ILE A 90 -13.61 16.07 -2.09
C ILE A 90 -12.99 16.07 -3.49
N GLU A 91 -13.74 15.62 -4.49
CA GLU A 91 -13.32 15.60 -5.90
C GLU A 91 -12.91 16.99 -6.39
N HIS A 92 -13.78 17.99 -6.21
CA HIS A 92 -13.48 19.37 -6.60
C HIS A 92 -12.29 19.98 -5.87
N LYS A 93 -12.05 19.62 -4.60
CA LYS A 93 -10.85 20.09 -3.88
C LYS A 93 -9.59 19.41 -4.40
N VAL A 94 -9.65 18.11 -4.69
CA VAL A 94 -8.51 17.37 -5.26
C VAL A 94 -8.12 17.94 -6.62
N ASP A 95 -9.07 18.19 -7.51
CA ASP A 95 -8.78 18.76 -8.84
C ASP A 95 -8.03 20.09 -8.73
N ARG A 96 -8.49 20.99 -7.86
CA ARG A 96 -7.81 22.27 -7.62
C ARG A 96 -6.40 22.11 -7.07
N VAL A 97 -6.19 21.13 -6.18
CA VAL A 97 -4.87 20.84 -5.61
C VAL A 97 -3.91 20.32 -6.69
N LEU A 98 -4.39 19.43 -7.57
CA LEU A 98 -3.59 18.90 -8.69
C LEU A 98 -3.23 20.02 -9.68
N ASP A 99 -4.18 20.89 -10.03
CA ASP A 99 -3.91 22.09 -10.82
C ASP A 99 -2.86 23.01 -10.17
N LEU A 100 -2.90 23.15 -8.84
CA LEU A 100 -1.92 23.94 -8.09
C LEU A 100 -0.53 23.31 -8.11
N PHE A 101 -0.42 21.98 -8.02
CA PHE A 101 0.87 21.30 -8.22
C PHE A 101 1.46 21.62 -9.60
N ASP A 102 0.65 21.56 -10.65
CA ASP A 102 1.11 21.88 -12.02
C ASP A 102 1.61 23.33 -12.14
N ARG A 103 0.90 24.28 -11.51
CA ARG A 103 1.30 25.69 -11.51
C ARG A 103 2.53 25.96 -10.65
N VAL A 104 2.65 25.27 -9.52
CA VAL A 104 3.81 25.32 -8.64
C VAL A 104 5.07 24.85 -9.33
N ASP A 105 4.98 23.78 -10.14
CA ASP A 105 6.11 23.26 -10.91
C ASP A 105 6.66 24.34 -11.87
N ALA A 106 5.80 25.24 -12.36
CA ALA A 106 6.18 26.40 -13.15
C ALA A 106 6.56 27.64 -12.32
N ALA A 107 5.97 27.81 -11.12
CA ALA A 107 6.13 28.98 -10.27
C ALA A 107 6.15 28.60 -8.76
N PRO A 108 7.35 28.38 -8.18
CA PRO A 108 7.49 27.93 -6.79
C PRO A 108 6.91 28.88 -5.73
N LEU A 109 6.67 30.15 -6.07
CA LEU A 109 6.05 31.14 -5.19
C LEU A 109 4.61 30.77 -4.76
N LEU A 110 3.96 29.85 -5.49
CA LEU A 110 2.62 29.36 -5.17
C LEU A 110 2.61 28.29 -4.07
N MET A 111 3.78 27.85 -3.58
CA MET A 111 3.93 26.87 -2.50
C MET A 111 3.03 27.12 -1.28
N PRO A 112 2.93 28.34 -0.70
CA PRO A 112 2.08 28.58 0.46
C PRO A 112 0.58 28.42 0.15
N VAL A 113 0.18 28.72 -1.08
CA VAL A 113 -1.20 28.55 -1.54
C VAL A 113 -1.53 27.06 -1.65
N LEU A 114 -0.63 26.29 -2.26
CA LEU A 114 -0.75 24.84 -2.33
C LEU A 114 -0.86 24.22 -0.93
N GLN A 115 0.00 24.64 0.00
CA GLN A 115 -0.03 24.13 1.38
C GLN A 115 -1.38 24.35 2.06
N ARG A 116 -1.94 25.56 1.94
CA ARG A 116 -3.28 25.85 2.51
C ARG A 116 -4.35 24.93 1.93
N HIS A 117 -4.32 24.68 0.62
CA HIS A 117 -5.29 23.79 -0.01
C HIS A 117 -5.12 22.32 0.40
N LEU A 118 -3.88 21.87 0.64
CA LEU A 118 -3.59 20.55 1.18
C LEU A 118 -4.12 20.40 2.60
N ASP A 119 -3.91 21.41 3.45
CA ASP A 119 -4.44 21.43 4.82
C ASP A 119 -5.98 21.39 4.84
N ASP A 120 -6.63 22.17 3.95
CA ASP A 120 -8.09 22.21 3.79
C ASP A 120 -8.67 20.88 3.30
N LEU A 121 -7.91 20.14 2.46
CA LEU A 121 -8.29 18.81 1.98
C LEU A 121 -8.08 17.75 3.08
N GLU A 122 -7.00 17.86 3.85
CA GLU A 122 -6.73 16.96 4.95
C GLU A 122 -7.78 17.10 6.07
N ALA A 123 -8.15 18.33 6.42
CA ALA A 123 -9.22 18.60 7.37
C ALA A 123 -10.55 17.95 6.93
N LEU A 124 -10.88 18.10 5.65
CA LEU A 124 -12.08 17.50 5.06
C LEU A 124 -12.10 15.97 5.20
N MET A 125 -10.95 15.32 4.97
CA MET A 125 -10.78 13.87 5.09
C MET A 125 -10.76 13.38 6.54
N ARG A 126 -10.23 14.18 7.47
CA ARG A 126 -10.29 13.87 8.90
C ARG A 126 -11.74 13.86 9.39
N GLU A 127 -12.55 14.81 8.95
CA GLU A 127 -13.99 14.84 9.26
C GLU A 127 -14.72 13.60 8.74
N THR A 128 -14.47 13.17 7.49
CA THR A 128 -15.10 11.96 6.95
C THR A 128 -14.68 10.70 7.71
N ARG A 129 -13.41 10.61 8.13
CA ARG A 129 -12.91 9.50 8.96
C ARG A 129 -13.53 9.48 10.35
N GLN A 130 -13.83 10.62 10.95
CA GLN A 130 -14.50 10.69 12.26
C GLN A 130 -15.93 10.14 12.19
N VAL A 131 -16.68 10.47 11.13
CA VAL A 131 -18.02 9.90 10.89
C VAL A 131 -17.96 8.37 10.70
N ARG A 132 -16.89 7.89 10.07
CA ARG A 132 -16.66 6.46 9.82
C ARG A 132 -16.29 5.65 11.06
N SER A 133 -15.69 6.24 12.08
CA SER A 133 -15.36 5.54 13.32
C SER A 133 -16.58 5.52 14.23
N PRO A 134 -17.40 4.45 14.24
CA PRO A 134 -18.18 4.20 15.43
C PRO A 134 -17.14 4.04 16.54
N VAL A 135 -17.10 5.00 17.46
CA VAL A 135 -16.40 4.87 18.73
C VAL A 135 -16.70 3.46 19.21
N ARG A 136 -15.68 2.58 19.26
CA ARG A 136 -15.77 1.31 19.97
C ARG A 136 -15.93 1.67 21.45
N ARG A 137 -17.13 2.08 21.84
CA ARG A 137 -17.61 2.11 23.21
C ARG A 137 -18.27 0.77 23.42
N GLY A 138 -17.54 -0.12 24.06
CA GLY A 138 -17.98 -1.43 24.50
C GLY A 138 -16.75 -2.10 25.08
N GLY A 139 -16.69 -2.44 26.37
CA GLY A 139 -17.64 -2.32 27.48
C GLY A 139 -16.89 -2.76 28.73
#